data_AF-A0A2N9MPZ3-F1
#
_entry.id   AF-A0A2N9MPZ3-F1
#
_cell.length_a   1.000
_cell.length_b   1.000
_cell.length_c   1.000
_cell.angle_alpha   90.00
_cell.angle_beta   90.00
_cell.angle_gamma   90.00
#
_symmetry.space_group_name_H-M   'P 1'
#
loop_
_entity.id
_entity.type
_entity.pdbx_description
1 polymer ?
#
loop_
_entity_poly.entity_id
_entity_poly.type
_entity_poly.pdbx_seq_one_letter_code
_entity_poly.pdbx_strand_id
1 'polypeptide(L)' 'MIQTDDQMLIAQQCIANLRRILLEARKVHSRKDYARMAEPILLEVQQREQDILEYLSSDLEEPVAS' A
#
# COMPACT_ATOMS: atom_id res chain seq x y z
N MET A 1 2.51 3.90 10.25
CA MET A 1 3.77 4.65 10.40
C MET A 1 4.96 3.70 10.28
N ILE A 2 5.66 3.81 9.17
CA ILE A 2 6.88 3.05 8.84
C ILE A 2 8.09 3.82 9.39
N GLN A 3 9.07 3.10 9.93
CA GLN A 3 10.25 3.67 10.59
C GLN A 3 11.56 3.07 10.06
N THR A 4 11.50 1.99 9.29
CA THR A 4 12.69 1.29 8.78
C THR A 4 12.48 0.81 7.35
N ASP A 5 13.58 0.62 6.63
CA ASP A 5 13.58 0.04 5.28
C ASP A 5 12.90 -1.33 5.22
N ASP A 6 13.10 -2.16 6.25
CA ASP A 6 12.44 -3.48 6.33
C ASP A 6 10.91 -3.34 6.42
N GLN A 7 10.42 -2.38 7.21
CA GLN A 7 8.98 -2.11 7.30
C GLN A 7 8.43 -1.54 5.99
N MET A 8 9.19 -0.71 5.30
CA MET A 8 8.85 -0.22 3.96
C MET A 8 8.77 -1.37 2.95
N LEU A 9 9.76 -2.28 2.93
CA LEU A 9 9.77 -3.44 2.04
C LEU A 9 8.56 -4.35 2.29
N ILE A 10 8.22 -4.59 3.55
CA ILE A 10 7.01 -5.33 3.94
C ILE A 10 5.75 -4.63 3.43
N ALA A 11 5.65 -3.31 3.56
CA ALA A 11 4.51 -2.54 3.07
C ALA A 11 4.37 -2.62 1.54
N GLN A 12 5.47 -2.52 0.80
CA GLN A 12 5.51 -2.69 -0.66
C GLN A 12 5.08 -4.11 -1.08
N GLN A 13 5.58 -5.14 -0.41
CA GLN A 13 5.18 -6.52 -0.67
C GLN A 13 3.70 -6.75 -0.38
N CYS A 14 3.17 -6.13 0.68
CA CYS A 14 1.76 -6.20 1.01
C CYS A 14 0.91 -5.57 -0.10
N ILE A 15 1.26 -4.37 -0.59
CA ILE A 15 0.57 -3.73 -1.71
C ILE A 15 0.56 -4.63 -2.96
N ALA A 16 1.71 -5.24 -3.29
CA ALA A 16 1.80 -6.15 -4.43
C ALA A 16 0.86 -7.36 -4.28
N ASN A 17 0.77 -7.94 -3.08
CA ASN A 17 -0.12 -9.06 -2.79
C ASN A 17 -1.61 -8.65 -2.89
N LEU A 18 -1.98 -7.51 -2.32
CA LEU A 18 -3.35 -6.99 -2.38
C LEU A 18 -3.79 -6.70 -3.82
N ARG A 19 -2.91 -6.11 -4.63
CA ARG A 19 -3.17 -5.89 -6.06
C ARG A 19 -3.36 -7.21 -6.81
N ARG A 20 -2.58 -8.25 -6.49
CA ARG A 20 -2.76 -9.59 -7.07
C ARG A 20 -4.12 -10.19 -6.70
N ILE A 21 -4.54 -10.08 -5.44
CA ILE A 21 -5.87 -10.52 -4.99
C ILE A 21 -6.97 -9.81 -5.77
N LEU A 22 -6.88 -8.49 -5.93
CA LEU A 22 -7.85 -7.71 -6.70
C LEU A 22 -7.94 -8.14 -8.17
N LEU A 23 -6.81 -8.50 -8.80
CA LEU A 23 -6.80 -8.99 -10.18
C LEU A 23 -7.47 -10.36 -10.32
N GLU A 24 -7.18 -11.28 -9.41
CA GLU A 24 -7.79 -12.62 -9.44
C GLU A 24 -9.28 -12.57 -9.11
N ALA A 25 -9.67 -11.78 -8.10
CA ALA A 25 -11.06 -11.63 -7.72
C ALA A 25 -11.92 -11.03 -8.84
N ARG A 26 -11.36 -10.14 -9.67
CA ARG A 26 -12.06 -9.54 -10.81
C ARG A 26 -12.49 -10.56 -11.87
N LYS A 27 -11.83 -11.72 -11.95
CA LYS A 27 -12.15 -12.79 -12.92
C LYS A 27 -13.38 -13.61 -12.53
N VAL A 28 -13.69 -13.68 -11.24
CA VAL A 28 -14.68 -14.62 -10.70
C VAL A 28 -15.92 -13.93 -10.12
N HIS A 29 -15.84 -12.64 -9.79
CA HIS A 29 -16.96 -11.89 -9.22
C HIS A 29 -17.74 -11.10 -10.28
N SER A 30 -19.04 -10.91 -10.02
CA SER A 30 -19.82 -9.89 -10.74
C SER A 30 -19.24 -8.49 -10.47
N ARG A 31 -19.49 -7.53 -11.37
CA ARG A 31 -19.00 -6.15 -11.19
C ARG A 31 -19.46 -5.54 -9.85
N LYS A 32 -20.69 -5.82 -9.43
CA LYS A 32 -21.27 -5.29 -8.20
C LYS A 32 -20.61 -5.90 -6.95
N ASP A 33 -20.45 -7.22 -6.94
CA ASP A 33 -19.85 -7.92 -5.80
C ASP A 33 -18.36 -7.63 -5.69
N TYR A 34 -17.68 -7.53 -6.84
CA TYR A 34 -16.29 -7.10 -6.90
C TYR A 34 -16.11 -5.71 -6.29
N ALA A 35 -16.93 -4.72 -6.68
CA ALA A 35 -16.81 -3.36 -6.18
C ALA A 35 -16.91 -3.29 -4.65
N ARG A 36 -17.89 -4.01 -4.08
CA ARG A 36 -18.09 -4.08 -2.62
C ARG A 36 -16.94 -4.76 -1.90
N MET A 37 -16.40 -5.84 -2.47
CA MET A 37 -15.28 -6.58 -1.87
C MET A 37 -13.95 -5.82 -2.02
N ALA A 38 -13.74 -5.15 -3.16
CA ALA A 38 -12.51 -4.43 -3.47
C ALA A 38 -12.34 -3.16 -2.65
N GLU A 39 -13.43 -2.50 -2.25
CA GLU A 39 -13.41 -1.24 -1.50
C GLU A 39 -12.45 -1.24 -0.28
N PRO A 40 -12.59 -2.16 0.71
CA PRO A 40 -11.67 -2.18 1.85
C PRO A 40 -10.22 -2.50 1.45
N ILE A 41 -10.00 -3.31 0.41
CA ILE A 41 -8.65 -3.65 -0.06
C ILE A 41 -7.98 -2.44 -0.72
N LEU A 42 -8.74 -1.66 -1.48
CA LEU A 42 -8.23 -0.45 -2.14
C LEU A 42 -7.88 0.63 -1.13
N LEU A 43 -8.69 0.81 -0.08
CA LEU A 43 -8.37 1.71 1.03
C LEU A 43 -7.08 1.30 1.74
N GLU A 44 -6.90 -0.01 1.96
CA GLU A 44 -5.70 -0.55 2.60
C GLU A 44 -4.44 -0.39 1.73
N VAL A 45 -4.58 -0.49 0.40
CA VAL A 45 -3.50 -0.16 -0.54
C VAL A 45 -3.13 1.32 -0.45
N GLN A 46 -4.13 2.21 -0.49
CA GLN A 46 -3.93 3.65 -0.40
C GLN A 46 -3.22 4.05 0.89
N GLN A 47 -3.64 3.49 2.03
CA GLN A 47 -3.02 3.80 3.32
C GLN A 47 -1.55 3.37 3.35
N ARG A 48 -1.21 2.19 2.81
CA ARG A 48 0.19 1.74 2.76
C ARG A 48 1.05 2.56 1.80
N GLU A 49 0.48 2.96 0.67
CA GLU A 49 1.16 3.86 -0.26
C GLU A 49 1.49 5.19 0.42
N GLN A 50 0.55 5.73 1.20
CA GLN A 50 0.75 6.93 2.00
C GLN A 50 1.84 6.74 3.07
N ASP A 51 1.79 5.65 3.85
CA ASP A 51 2.82 5.34 4.85
C ASP A 51 4.24 5.23 4.23
N ILE A 52 4.35 4.67 3.02
CA ILE A 52 5.63 4.58 2.29
C ILE A 52 6.09 5.97 1.84
N LEU A 53 5.18 6.79 1.31
CA LEU A 53 5.51 8.15 0.89
C LEU A 53 5.97 9.00 2.08
N GLU A 54 5.30 8.90 3.22
CA GLU A 54 5.70 9.58 4.46
C GLU A 54 7.10 9.16 4.90
N TYR A 55 7.38 7.86 4.93
CA TYR A 55 8.72 7.34 5.26
C TYR A 55 9.80 7.88 4.31
N LEU A 56 9.60 7.77 3.00
CA LEU A 56 10.56 8.25 2.00
C LEU A 56 10.73 9.78 2.01
N SER A 57 9.72 10.51 2.46
CA SER A 57 9.80 11.96 2.63
C SER A 57 10.52 12.39 3.91
N SER A 58 10.62 11.50 4.91
CA SER A 58 11.22 11.81 6.20
C SER A 58 12.74 12.01 6.10
N ASP A 59 13.40 11.26 5.21
CA ASP A 59 14.84 11.40 4.92
C ASP A 59 15.19 12.70 4.17
N LEU A 60 14.19 13.43 3.64
CA LEU A 60 14.40 14.72 2.99
C LEU A 60 14.39 15.90 3.98
N GLU A 61 13.99 15.66 5.23
CA GLU A 61 13.89 16.70 6.28
C GLU A 61 15.06 16.71 7.26
N GLU A 62 16.01 15.75 7.22
CA GLU A 62 17.23 15.87 8.01
C GLU A 62 18.11 17.02 7.45
N PRO A 63 18.40 18.07 8.25
CA PRO A 63 19.35 19.07 7.83
C PRO A 63 20.71 18.42 7.72
N VAL A 64 21.34 18.53 6.55
CA VAL A 64 22.79 18.29 6.41
C VAL A 64 23.52 19.38 7.20
N ALA A 65 23.71 19.18 8.51
CA ALA A 65 24.55 20.00 9.38
C ALA A 65 24.92 19.16 10.62
N SER A 66 26.17 18.99 11.04
CA SER A 66 27.39 19.81 10.84
C SER A 66 28.64 18.94 10.76
#